data_AF-U3GXG9-F1
#
_entry.id   AF-U3GXG9-F1
#
_cell.length_a   1.000
_cell.length_b   1.000
_cell.length_c   1.000
_cell.angle_alpha   90.00
_cell.angle_beta   90.00
_cell.angle_gamma   90.00
#
_symmetry.space_group_name_H-M   'P 1'
#
loop_
_entity.id
_entity.type
_entity.pdbx_description
1 polymer ?
#
loop_
_entity_poly.entity_id
_entity_poly.type
_entity_poly.pdbx_seq_one_letter_code
_entity_poly.pdbx_strand_id
1 'polypeptide(L)'
;MTGLNLKYLLANLNSKLIEYTFKTFYAGGGLGNTGYRYKKVFLEKLPIKPYNNEVELENKVDLILENNKKLSSYKELLERANKNKKYDEIIDLEKLVEKTQDEIKKLDYEINQMVYEIYELTVDEIKIIENT
;
A
#
# COMPACT_ATOMS: atom_id res chain seq x y z
N MET A 1 -12.36 4.82 9.38
CA MET A 1 -13.32 3.90 8.74
C MET A 1 -13.77 2.91 9.78
N THR A 2 -15.05 2.54 9.82
CA THR A 2 -15.63 1.54 10.75
C THR A 2 -16.23 0.41 9.93
N GLY A 3 -16.10 -0.84 10.37
CA GLY A 3 -16.61 -2.00 9.63
C GLY A 3 -15.88 -3.29 10.01
N LEU A 4 -16.45 -4.45 9.63
CA LEU A 4 -15.91 -5.76 9.97
C LEU A 4 -14.71 -6.15 9.11
N ASN A 5 -14.68 -5.78 7.82
CA ASN A 5 -13.67 -6.25 6.86
C ASN A 5 -12.75 -5.11 6.39
N LEU A 6 -12.33 -4.24 7.34
CA LEU A 6 -11.56 -3.05 7.00
C LEU A 6 -10.17 -3.36 6.45
N LYS A 7 -9.53 -4.42 6.94
CA LYS A 7 -8.19 -4.81 6.48
C LYS A 7 -8.26 -5.41 5.08
N TYR A 8 -9.25 -6.25 4.82
CA TYR A 8 -9.53 -6.73 3.46
C TYR A 8 -9.75 -5.58 2.47
N LEU A 9 -10.58 -4.60 2.85
CA LEU A 9 -10.80 -3.41 2.03
C LEU A 9 -9.51 -2.59 1.85
N LEU A 10 -8.71 -2.46 2.90
CA LEU A 10 -7.46 -1.70 2.86
C LEU A 10 -6.45 -2.34 1.89
N ALA A 11 -6.31 -3.66 1.89
CA ALA A 11 -5.46 -4.38 0.93
C ALA A 11 -5.92 -4.14 -0.51
N ASN A 12 -7.22 -4.27 -0.78
CA ASN A 12 -7.76 -4.03 -2.12
C ASN A 12 -7.52 -2.58 -2.56
N LEU A 13 -7.86 -1.60 -1.73
CA LEU A 13 -7.75 -0.18 -2.07
C LEU A 13 -6.28 0.29 -2.26
N ASN A 14 -5.30 -0.39 -1.67
CA ASN A 14 -3.87 -0.10 -1.88
C ASN A 14 -3.22 -1.00 -2.94
N SER A 15 -3.99 -1.88 -3.61
CA SER A 15 -3.46 -2.72 -4.68
C SER A 15 -3.33 -1.96 -6.00
N LYS A 16 -2.35 -2.35 -6.81
CA LYS A 16 -2.14 -1.83 -8.15
C LYS A 16 -3.33 -2.08 -9.08
N LEU A 17 -4.03 -3.20 -8.94
CA LEU A 17 -5.25 -3.48 -9.73
C LEU A 17 -6.32 -2.42 -9.49
N ILE A 18 -6.63 -2.13 -8.23
CA ILE A 18 -7.67 -1.14 -7.90
C ILE A 18 -7.20 0.27 -8.24
N GLU A 19 -5.93 0.59 -8.03
CA GLU A 19 -5.36 1.88 -8.48
C GLU A 19 -5.49 2.05 -9.99
N TYR A 20 -5.07 1.04 -10.78
CA TYR A 20 -5.19 1.02 -12.24
C TYR A 20 -6.64 1.18 -12.69
N THR A 21 -7.53 0.38 -12.10
CA THR A 21 -8.97 0.40 -12.41
C THR A 21 -9.54 1.77 -12.11
N PHE A 22 -9.21 2.34 -10.95
CA PHE A 22 -9.68 3.65 -10.55
C PHE A 22 -9.18 4.74 -11.49
N LYS A 23 -7.87 4.76 -11.79
CA LYS A 23 -7.27 5.73 -12.73
C LYS A 23 -7.87 5.64 -14.14
N THR A 24 -8.09 4.42 -14.63
CA THR A 24 -8.52 4.19 -16.01
C THR A 24 -10.00 4.49 -16.22
N PHE A 25 -10.87 4.09 -15.28
CA PHE A 25 -12.32 4.10 -15.50
C PHE A 25 -13.10 5.07 -14.61
N TYR A 26 -12.51 5.49 -13.48
CA TYR A 26 -13.24 6.16 -12.39
C TYR A 26 -12.65 7.51 -11.98
N ALA A 27 -11.46 7.86 -12.47
CA ALA A 27 -10.84 9.15 -12.20
C ALA A 27 -11.61 10.26 -12.91
N GLY A 28 -12.48 10.96 -12.16
CA GLY A 28 -13.28 12.07 -12.67
C GLY A 28 -12.51 13.39 -12.84
N GLY A 29 -11.25 13.32 -13.29
CA GLY A 29 -10.31 14.43 -13.49
C GLY A 29 -9.06 14.37 -12.59
N GLY A 30 -7.96 14.97 -13.05
CA GLY A 30 -6.72 15.14 -12.29
C GLY A 30 -6.86 16.12 -11.11
N LEU A 31 -5.91 16.07 -10.18
CA LEU A 31 -5.76 16.99 -9.05
C LEU A 31 -4.38 17.64 -9.13
N GLY A 32 -4.33 18.87 -9.65
CA GLY A 32 -3.07 19.54 -9.95
C GLY A 32 -2.33 18.85 -11.11
N ASN A 33 -0.99 18.90 -11.09
CA ASN A 33 -0.17 18.35 -12.18
C ASN A 33 0.05 16.84 -12.09
N THR A 34 -0.03 16.24 -10.90
CA THR A 34 0.35 14.83 -10.67
C THR A 34 -0.64 14.02 -9.84
N GLY A 35 -1.59 14.67 -9.17
CA GLY A 35 -2.57 14.01 -8.33
C GLY A 35 -3.82 13.59 -9.10
N TYR A 36 -4.66 12.78 -8.46
CA TYR A 36 -6.01 12.49 -8.91
C TYR A 36 -6.96 12.47 -7.71
N ARG A 37 -8.23 12.81 -7.94
CA ARG A 37 -9.20 12.96 -6.84
C ARG A 37 -10.07 11.71 -6.72
N TYR A 38 -9.98 11.06 -5.57
CA TYR A 38 -10.92 10.02 -5.16
C TYR A 38 -12.29 10.62 -4.82
N LYS A 39 -13.29 10.41 -5.68
CA LYS A 39 -14.68 10.78 -5.37
C LYS A 39 -15.43 9.56 -4.85
N LYS A 40 -16.16 9.74 -3.74
CA LYS A 40 -16.99 8.69 -3.11
C LYS A 40 -17.86 7.94 -4.12
N VAL A 41 -18.59 8.68 -4.96
CA VAL A 41 -19.52 8.12 -5.97
C VAL A 41 -18.86 7.21 -7.00
N PHE A 42 -17.54 7.26 -7.15
CA PHE A 42 -16.78 6.38 -8.02
C PHE A 42 -16.11 5.25 -7.25
N LEU A 43 -15.62 5.51 -6.03
CA LEU A 43 -15.12 4.45 -5.14
C LEU A 43 -16.18 3.39 -4.85
N GLU A 44 -17.44 3.81 -4.64
CA GLU A 44 -18.56 2.88 -4.41
C GLU A 44 -18.91 2.02 -5.63
N LYS A 45 -18.36 2.32 -6.81
CA LYS A 45 -18.54 1.54 -8.04
C LYS A 45 -17.40 0.56 -8.31
N LEU A 46 -16.35 0.56 -7.50
CA LEU A 46 -15.24 -0.37 -7.67
C LEU A 46 -15.73 -1.80 -7.42
N PRO A 47 -15.43 -2.75 -8.32
CA PRO A 47 -15.74 -4.15 -8.07
C PRO A 47 -14.79 -4.65 -6.97
N ILE A 48 -15.33 -4.99 -5.79
CA ILE A 48 -14.60 -5.68 -4.72
C ILE A 48 -15.15 -7.10 -4.62
N LYS A 49 -14.40 -8.09 -5.10
CA LYS A 49 -14.83 -9.50 -5.08
C LYS A 49 -14.76 -10.04 -3.63
N PRO A 50 -15.73 -10.82 -3.16
CA PRO A 50 -15.58 -11.57 -1.91
C PRO A 50 -14.43 -12.58 -2.03
N TYR A 51 -13.70 -12.83 -0.94
CA TYR A 51 -12.60 -13.78 -0.92
C TYR A 51 -12.71 -14.70 0.28
N ASN A 52 -12.42 -15.99 0.10
CA ASN A 52 -12.60 -16.98 1.17
C ASN A 52 -11.41 -17.04 2.14
N ASN A 53 -10.23 -16.56 1.74
CA ASN A 53 -9.01 -16.57 2.56
C ASN A 53 -8.57 -15.15 2.93
N GLU A 54 -9.50 -14.32 3.43
CA GLU A 54 -9.22 -12.93 3.80
C GLU A 54 -8.11 -12.84 4.86
N VAL A 55 -8.01 -13.84 5.76
CA VAL A 55 -7.08 -13.86 6.90
C VAL A 55 -5.63 -13.65 6.48
N GLU A 56 -5.16 -14.30 5.42
CA GLU A 56 -3.77 -14.14 4.98
C GLU A 56 -3.49 -12.71 4.48
N LEU A 57 -4.43 -12.14 3.73
CA LEU A 57 -4.36 -10.77 3.23
C LEU A 57 -4.38 -9.77 4.39
N GLU A 58 -5.25 -10.00 5.37
CA GLU A 58 -5.36 -9.17 6.57
C GLU A 58 -4.09 -9.22 7.44
N ASN A 59 -3.45 -10.38 7.57
CA ASN A 59 -2.18 -10.52 8.28
C ASN A 59 -1.07 -9.70 7.61
N LYS A 60 -0.99 -9.70 6.27
CA LYS A 60 -0.01 -8.87 5.56
C LYS A 60 -0.28 -7.38 5.75
N VAL A 61 -1.55 -6.97 5.77
CA VAL A 61 -1.95 -5.60 6.10
C VAL A 61 -1.51 -5.23 7.52
N ASP A 62 -1.70 -6.10 8.50
CA ASP A 62 -1.25 -5.84 9.88
C ASP A 62 0.28 -5.63 9.94
N LEU A 63 1.05 -6.46 9.24
CA LEU A 63 2.50 -6.31 9.15
C LEU A 63 2.90 -4.97 8.52
N ILE A 64 2.22 -4.53 7.46
CA ILE A 64 2.44 -3.21 6.85
C ILE A 64 2.12 -2.09 7.85
N LEU A 65 1.02 -2.20 8.59
CA LEU A 65 0.63 -1.20 9.59
C LEU A 65 1.65 -1.13 10.74
N GLU A 66 2.16 -2.27 11.20
CA GLU A 66 3.22 -2.34 12.20
C GLU A 66 4.52 -1.72 11.68
N ASN A 67 4.94 -2.04 10.46
CA ASN A 67 6.15 -1.50 9.86
C ASN A 67 6.03 0.01 9.59
N ASN A 68 4.85 0.51 9.21
CA ASN A 68 4.59 1.95 9.09
C ASN A 68 4.71 2.68 10.45
N LYS A 69 4.26 2.06 11.55
CA LYS A 69 4.47 2.60 12.91
C LYS A 69 5.95 2.65 13.26
N LYS A 70 6.71 1.57 12.97
CA LYS A 70 8.17 1.55 13.17
C LYS A 70 8.87 2.64 12.38
N LEU A 71 8.56 2.80 11.09
CA LEU A 71 9.11 3.86 10.25
C LEU A 71 8.85 5.26 10.80
N SER A 72 7.65 5.50 11.32
CA SER A 72 7.30 6.78 11.92
C SER A 72 8.17 7.06 13.16
N SER A 73 8.33 6.06 14.02
CA SER A 73 9.22 6.15 15.19
C SER A 73 10.69 6.36 14.80
N TYR A 74 11.21 5.62 13.81
CA TYR A 74 12.58 5.77 13.35
C TYR A 74 12.84 7.16 12.76
N LYS A 75 11.89 7.72 12.01
CA LYS A 75 12.01 9.09 11.47
C LYS A 75 12.10 10.14 12.57
N GLU A 76 11.30 10.01 13.63
CA GLU A 76 11.39 10.92 14.79
C GLU A 76 12.73 10.81 15.52
N LEU A 77 13.24 9.59 15.69
CA LEU A 77 14.56 9.35 16.29
C LEU A 77 15.69 9.91 15.41
N LEU A 78 15.59 9.72 14.10
CA LEU A 78 16.55 10.23 13.13
C LEU A 78 16.62 11.76 13.17
N GLU A 79 15.48 12.44 13.25
CA GLU A 79 15.44 13.91 13.38
C GLU A 79 16.16 14.39 14.64
N ARG A 80 15.97 13.69 15.78
CA ARG A 80 16.66 14.00 17.04
C ARG A 80 18.16 13.71 16.97
N ALA A 81 18.55 12.59 16.38
CA ALA A 81 19.96 12.22 16.21
C ALA A 81 20.70 13.23 15.31
N ASN A 82 20.05 13.69 14.24
CA ASN A 82 20.54 14.75 13.36
C ASN A 82 20.76 16.08 14.10
N LYS A 83 19.78 16.53 14.90
CA LYS A 83 19.92 17.76 15.70
C LYS A 83 21.10 17.70 16.67
N ASN A 84 21.35 16.52 17.24
CA ASN A 84 22.43 16.29 18.21
C ASN A 84 23.76 15.85 17.56
N LYS A 85 23.84 15.80 16.22
CA LYS A 85 25.03 15.36 15.45
C LYS A 85 25.60 14.01 15.89
N LYS A 86 24.72 13.06 16.22
CA LYS A 86 25.10 11.71 16.64
C LYS A 86 25.24 10.79 15.43
N TYR A 87 26.38 10.88 14.74
CA TYR A 87 26.60 10.23 13.45
C TYR A 87 26.45 8.70 13.47
N ASP A 88 26.93 8.03 14.52
CA ASP A 88 26.79 6.58 14.63
C ASP A 88 25.32 6.14 14.75
N GLU A 89 24.54 6.83 15.60
CA GLU A 89 23.09 6.58 15.74
C GLU A 89 22.33 6.85 14.44
N ILE A 90 22.73 7.86 13.66
CA ILE A 90 22.11 8.19 12.36
C ILE A 90 22.30 7.02 11.39
N ILE A 91 23.52 6.51 11.25
CA ILE A 91 23.84 5.41 10.30
C ILE A 91 23.01 4.16 10.64
N ASP A 92 22.90 3.81 11.92
CA ASP A 92 22.13 2.65 12.34
C ASP A 92 20.63 2.83 12.10
N LEU A 93 20.09 4.03 12.37
CA LEU A 93 18.69 4.35 12.10
C LEU A 93 18.37 4.35 10.59
N GLU A 94 19.26 4.85 9.75
CA GLU A 94 19.09 4.83 8.28
C GLU A 94 18.98 3.40 7.75
N LYS A 95 19.84 2.48 8.22
CA LYS A 95 19.76 1.05 7.87
C LYS A 95 18.44 0.42 8.30
N LEU A 96 17.94 0.76 9.50
CA LEU A 96 16.65 0.26 9.99
C LEU A 96 15.48 0.80 9.15
N VAL A 97 15.55 2.06 8.74
CA VAL A 97 14.55 2.67 7.85
C VAL A 97 14.54 1.97 6.50
N GLU A 98 15.70 1.82 5.85
CA GLU A 98 15.84 1.16 4.56
C GLU A 98 15.29 -0.27 4.60
N LYS A 99 15.74 -1.07 5.58
CA LYS A 99 15.26 -2.44 5.78
C LYS A 99 13.74 -2.51 5.94
N THR A 100 13.16 -1.62 6.76
CA THR A 100 11.72 -1.61 7.01
C THR A 100 10.93 -1.17 5.78
N GLN A 101 11.47 -0.24 4.98
CA GLN A 101 10.88 0.14 3.69
C GLN A 101 10.86 -1.02 2.69
N ASP A 102 11.94 -1.79 2.63
CA ASP A 102 12.01 -2.96 1.75
C ASP A 102 11.06 -4.09 2.19
N GLU A 103 10.91 -4.30 3.50
CA GLU A 103 9.89 -5.20 4.03
C GLU A 103 8.47 -4.79 3.62
N ILE A 104 8.14 -3.49 3.68
CA ILE A 104 6.83 -2.97 3.23
C ILE A 104 6.66 -3.20 1.72
N LYS A 105 7.66 -2.85 0.89
CA LYS A 105 7.59 -3.08 -0.57
C LYS A 105 7.34 -4.54 -0.91
N LYS A 106 7.98 -5.46 -0.17
CA LYS A 106 7.78 -6.90 -0.36
C LYS A 106 6.34 -7.31 -0.01
N LEU A 107 5.82 -6.83 1.13
CA LEU A 107 4.44 -7.11 1.53
C LEU A 107 3.42 -6.54 0.54
N ASP A 108 3.64 -5.31 0.05
CA ASP A 108 2.81 -4.69 -1.00
C ASP A 108 2.82 -5.53 -2.28
N TYR A 109 3.99 -6.03 -2.70
CA TYR A 109 4.10 -6.92 -3.84
C TYR A 109 3.30 -8.21 -3.63
N GLU A 110 3.43 -8.85 -2.46
CA GLU A 110 2.68 -10.07 -2.13
C GLU A 110 1.16 -9.83 -2.12
N ILE A 111 0.70 -8.70 -1.56
CA ILE A 111 -0.72 -8.32 -1.59
C ILE A 111 -1.19 -8.14 -3.03
N ASN A 112 -0.41 -7.49 -3.90
CA ASN A 112 -0.77 -7.34 -5.31
C ASN A 112 -0.95 -8.69 -6.00
N GLN A 113 -0.05 -9.65 -5.78
CA GLN A 113 -0.18 -11.00 -6.36
C GLN A 113 -1.47 -11.69 -5.88
N MET A 114 -1.75 -11.65 -4.57
CA MET A 114 -2.98 -12.22 -4.02
C MET A 114 -4.23 -11.55 -4.60
N VAL A 115 -4.22 -10.23 -4.79
CA VAL A 115 -5.33 -9.52 -5.42
C VAL A 115 -5.49 -9.93 -6.88
N TYR A 116 -4.41 -10.11 -7.65
CA TYR A 116 -4.52 -10.62 -9.02
C TYR A 116 -5.14 -12.01 -9.08
N GLU A 117 -4.79 -12.90 -8.15
CA GLU A 117 -5.37 -14.24 -8.04
C GLU A 117 -6.87 -14.18 -7.71
N ILE A 118 -7.30 -13.28 -6.82
CA ILE A 118 -8.72 -13.09 -6.49
C ILE A 118 -9.53 -12.77 -7.76
N TYR A 119 -8.98 -11.95 -8.66
CA TYR A 119 -9.64 -11.53 -9.90
C TYR A 119 -9.32 -12.43 -11.10
N GLU A 120 -8.57 -13.51 -10.90
CA GLU A 120 -8.23 -14.49 -11.94
C GLU A 120 -7.52 -13.86 -13.15
N LEU A 121 -6.66 -12.87 -12.89
CA LEU A 121 -5.96 -12.14 -13.96
C LEU A 121 -4.90 -13.00 -14.64
N THR A 122 -4.79 -12.84 -15.95
CA THR A 122 -3.73 -13.45 -16.75
C THR A 122 -2.41 -12.68 -16.62
N VAL A 123 -1.31 -13.34 -16.98
CA VAL A 123 0.03 -12.73 -16.98
C VAL A 123 0.10 -11.48 -17.86
N ASP A 124 -0.63 -11.45 -18.97
CA ASP A 124 -0.63 -10.30 -19.87
C ASP A 124 -1.44 -9.13 -19.32
N GLU A 125 -2.55 -9.39 -18.63
CA GLU A 125 -3.31 -8.36 -17.91
C GLU A 125 -2.51 -7.77 -16.73
N ILE A 126 -1.79 -8.63 -15.98
CA ILE A 126 -0.89 -8.17 -14.92
C ILE A 126 0.20 -7.26 -15.48
N LYS A 127 0.80 -7.60 -16.62
CA LYS A 127 1.80 -6.72 -17.27
C LYS A 127 1.21 -5.36 -17.64
N ILE A 128 -0.05 -5.28 -18.07
CA ILE A 128 -0.68 -3.99 -18.37
C ILE A 128 -0.77 -3.14 -17.10
N ILE A 129 -1.22 -3.73 -16.01
CA ILE A 129 -1.37 -3.05 -14.70
C ILE A 129 -0.01 -2.60 -14.16
N GLU A 130 1.00 -3.47 -14.19
CA GLU A 130 2.33 -3.20 -13.64
C GLU A 130 3.13 -2.13 -14.41
N ASN A 131 2.79 -1.89 -15.68
CA ASN A 131 3.43 -0.89 -16.54
C ASN A 131 2.76 0.49 -16.51
N THR A 132 1.78 0.71 -15.62
CA THR A 132 1.04 1.98 -15.46
C THR A 132 1.65 2.87 -14.40
#